data_AF-A0A1W1YQM7-F1
#
_entry.id   AF-A0A1W1YQM7-F1
#
_cell.length_a   1.000
_cell.length_b   1.000
_cell.length_c   1.000
_cell.angle_alpha   90.00
_cell.angle_beta   90.00
_cell.angle_gamma   90.00
#
_symmetry.space_group_name_H-M   'P 1'
#
loop_
_entity.id
_entity.type
_entity.pdbx_description
1 polymer ?
#
loop_
_entity_poly.entity_id
_entity_poly.type
_entity_poly.pdbx_seq_one_letter_code
_entity_poly.pdbx_strand_id
1 'polypeptide(L)'
;MTESATTRAGSRRSAIITAAQRLAVDCGYAGFTVEDLARAVGVSRRTLFNHVSSKEEAVLGLLPVLTDEQAATLRSGGPTGHLVDDVLTVVLDCLHADDGTPADFEQLHDVSERNPELFVRVKTHVEELGEQLVTHLSARDDADDSRSRMALAIVGGIVQHSVVQCIATPSLGPLSDRARANLTTAREILADPA
;
A
#
# COMPACT_ATOMS: atom_id res chain seq x y z
N MET A 1 5.44 10.00 30.76
CA MET A 1 5.01 11.25 30.09
C MET A 1 5.24 11.25 28.56
N THR A 2 5.50 10.10 27.93
CA THR A 2 5.87 10.01 26.49
C THR A 2 4.78 9.43 25.58
N GLU A 3 3.65 8.98 26.15
CA GLU A 3 2.58 8.27 25.41
C GLU A 3 1.59 9.22 24.69
N SER A 4 1.52 10.50 25.08
CA SER A 4 0.58 11.47 24.47
C SER A 4 1.08 12.17 23.20
N ALA A 5 2.38 12.06 22.87
CA ALA A 5 2.96 12.72 21.70
C ALA A 5 2.79 11.88 20.42
N THR A 6 3.00 10.56 20.51
CA THR A 6 2.85 9.61 19.39
C THR A 6 1.40 9.50 18.91
N THR A 7 0.44 9.44 19.84
CA THR A 7 -1.00 9.35 19.53
C THR A 7 -1.56 10.61 18.87
N ARG A 8 -1.06 11.80 19.27
CA ARG A 8 -1.44 13.08 18.63
C ARG A 8 -0.80 13.27 17.27
N ALA A 9 0.44 12.81 17.07
CA ALA A 9 1.13 12.88 15.78
C ALA A 9 0.46 11.99 14.73
N GLY A 10 0.04 10.77 15.11
CA GLY A 10 -0.74 9.87 14.25
C GLY A 10 -2.10 10.46 13.86
N SER A 11 -2.83 11.02 14.83
CA SER A 11 -4.12 11.69 14.58
C SER A 11 -3.98 12.90 13.64
N ARG A 12 -2.92 13.70 13.77
CA ARG A 12 -2.72 14.87 12.91
C ARG A 12 -2.34 14.49 11.49
N ARG A 13 -1.45 13.50 11.31
CA ARG A 13 -1.05 13.03 9.98
C ARG A 13 -2.24 12.46 9.22
N SER A 14 -3.05 11.62 9.88
CA SER A 14 -4.29 11.08 9.31
C SER A 14 -5.25 12.20 8.87
N ALA A 15 -5.48 13.21 9.73
CA ALA A 15 -6.33 14.35 9.38
C ALA A 15 -5.81 15.15 8.16
N ILE A 16 -4.49 15.29 8.01
CA ILE A 16 -3.89 15.93 6.83
C ILE A 16 -4.14 15.10 5.57
N ILE A 17 -3.92 13.78 5.64
CA ILE A 17 -4.11 12.87 4.51
C ILE A 17 -5.56 12.88 4.05
N THR A 18 -6.51 12.69 4.98
CA THR A 18 -7.95 12.70 4.66
C THR A 18 -8.38 14.02 4.03
N ALA A 19 -7.89 15.16 4.54
CA ALA A 19 -8.22 16.47 3.96
C ALA A 19 -7.62 16.66 2.56
N ALA A 20 -6.39 16.19 2.33
CA ALA A 20 -5.72 16.29 1.04
C ALA A 20 -6.37 15.40 -0.01
N GLN A 21 -6.72 14.16 0.34
CA GLN A 21 -7.46 13.24 -0.52
C GLN A 21 -8.82 13.82 -0.91
N ARG A 22 -9.55 14.39 0.05
CA ARG A 22 -10.82 15.07 -0.23
C ARG A 22 -10.64 16.25 -1.20
N LEU A 23 -9.64 17.12 -0.97
CA LEU A 23 -9.37 18.23 -1.89
C LEU A 23 -8.95 17.76 -3.29
N ALA A 24 -8.18 16.67 -3.37
CA ALA A 24 -7.78 16.07 -4.65
C ALA A 24 -8.97 15.45 -5.39
N VAL A 25 -9.95 14.90 -4.67
CA VAL A 25 -11.22 14.40 -5.23
C VAL A 25 -12.11 15.55 -5.69
N ASP A 26 -12.31 16.55 -4.84
CA ASP A 26 -13.27 17.64 -5.07
C ASP A 26 -12.78 18.64 -6.14
N CYS A 27 -11.48 18.94 -6.16
CA CYS A 27 -10.89 19.99 -6.99
C CYS A 27 -9.90 19.47 -8.05
N GLY A 28 -9.57 18.17 -8.03
CA GLY A 28 -8.42 17.62 -8.75
C GLY A 28 -7.09 17.94 -8.06
N TYR A 29 -6.06 17.13 -8.30
CA TYR A 29 -4.75 17.26 -7.68
C TYR A 29 -4.12 18.60 -8.00
N ALA A 30 -4.16 19.08 -9.24
CA ALA A 30 -3.66 20.40 -9.60
C ALA A 30 -4.51 21.58 -9.06
N GLY A 31 -5.76 21.34 -8.66
CA GLY A 31 -6.76 22.39 -8.37
C GLY A 31 -6.71 22.98 -6.95
N PHE A 32 -5.86 22.47 -6.06
CA PHE A 32 -5.69 23.04 -4.71
C PHE A 32 -4.21 23.29 -4.39
N THR A 33 -3.93 24.19 -3.44
CA THR A 33 -2.57 24.50 -2.99
C THR A 33 -2.27 23.91 -1.60
N VAL A 34 -0.99 23.87 -1.22
CA VAL A 34 -0.62 23.47 0.15
C VAL A 34 -1.18 24.45 1.18
N GLU A 35 -1.34 25.72 0.82
CA GLU A 35 -1.99 26.74 1.63
C GLU A 35 -3.48 26.43 1.87
N ASP A 36 -4.19 25.93 0.84
CA ASP A 36 -5.58 25.52 0.96
C ASP A 36 -5.72 24.32 1.89
N LEU A 37 -4.84 23.34 1.75
CA LEU A 37 -4.79 22.18 2.64
C LEU A 37 -4.46 22.59 4.10
N ALA A 38 -3.46 23.45 4.30
CA ALA A 38 -3.10 23.95 5.63
C ALA A 38 -4.28 24.69 6.29
N ARG A 39 -5.02 25.49 5.50
CA ARG A 39 -6.25 26.16 5.95
C ARG A 39 -7.35 25.17 6.30
N ALA A 40 -7.56 24.15 5.47
CA ALA A 40 -8.58 23.11 5.69
C ALA A 40 -8.35 22.33 7.00
N VAL A 41 -7.09 22.08 7.36
CA VAL A 41 -6.71 21.34 8.58
C VAL A 41 -6.48 22.27 9.79
N GLY A 42 -6.52 23.60 9.60
CA GLY A 42 -6.33 24.59 10.65
C GLY A 42 -4.90 24.63 11.20
N VAL A 43 -3.89 24.45 10.34
CA VAL A 43 -2.46 24.45 10.72
C VAL A 43 -1.65 25.40 9.84
N SER A 44 -0.43 25.74 10.28
CA SER A 44 0.50 26.48 9.42
C SER A 44 1.12 25.56 8.35
N ARG A 45 1.60 26.14 7.24
CA ARG A 45 2.37 25.40 6.22
C ARG A 45 3.57 24.66 6.82
N ARG A 46 4.30 25.29 7.76
CA ARG A 46 5.41 24.65 8.48
C ARG A 46 4.93 23.44 9.29
N THR A 47 3.82 23.58 10.01
CA THR A 47 3.25 22.48 10.79
C THR A 47 2.81 21.33 9.90
N LEU A 48 2.20 21.62 8.74
CA LEU A 48 1.82 20.61 7.76
C LEU A 48 3.05 19.82 7.30
N PHE A 49 4.12 20.50 6.90
CA PHE A 49 5.35 19.84 6.44
C PHE A 49 6.14 19.10 7.54
N ASN A 50 5.82 19.31 8.82
CA ASN A 50 6.34 18.46 9.89
C ASN A 50 5.69 17.06 9.91
N HIS A 51 4.57 16.86 9.20
CA HIS A 51 3.81 15.61 9.19
C HIS A 51 3.81 14.89 7.84
N VAL A 52 3.97 15.61 6.74
CA VAL A 52 4.05 15.08 5.37
C VAL A 52 5.18 15.81 4.63
N SER A 53 5.93 15.11 3.79
CA SER A 53 7.08 15.68 3.07
C SER A 53 6.67 16.49 1.84
N SER A 54 5.51 16.20 1.26
CA SER A 54 5.03 16.83 0.04
C SER A 54 3.51 16.85 -0.05
N LYS A 55 2.98 17.63 -1.00
CA LYS A 55 1.55 17.59 -1.35
C LYS A 55 1.17 16.23 -1.95
N GLU A 56 2.08 15.62 -2.71
CA GLU A 56 1.89 14.30 -3.29
C GLU A 56 1.74 13.25 -2.18
N GLU A 57 2.64 13.23 -1.19
CA GLU A 57 2.54 12.35 -0.02
C GLU A 57 1.26 12.63 0.79
N ALA A 58 0.86 13.89 0.93
CA ALA A 58 -0.38 14.21 1.62
C ALA A 58 -1.60 13.56 0.93
N VAL A 59 -1.60 13.50 -0.41
CA VAL A 59 -2.72 12.97 -1.20
C VAL A 59 -2.65 11.46 -1.36
N LEU A 60 -1.49 10.91 -1.69
CA LEU A 60 -1.30 9.47 -1.87
C LEU A 60 -1.16 8.71 -0.55
N GLY A 61 -0.96 9.42 0.56
CA GLY A 61 -0.53 8.80 1.80
C GLY A 61 0.90 8.26 1.70
N LEU A 62 1.21 7.28 2.55
CA LEU A 62 2.48 6.58 2.46
C LEU A 62 2.36 5.47 1.41
N LEU A 63 3.06 5.64 0.27
CA LEU A 63 3.20 4.56 -0.70
C LEU A 63 3.96 3.38 -0.08
N PRO A 64 3.69 2.13 -0.51
CA PRO A 64 4.34 0.95 0.05
C PRO A 64 5.85 0.99 -0.16
N VAL A 65 6.62 0.68 0.87
CA VAL A 65 8.09 0.66 0.80
C VAL A 65 8.60 -0.65 1.39
N LEU A 66 9.57 -1.26 0.72
CA LEU A 66 10.30 -2.41 1.23
C LEU A 66 11.38 -1.94 2.21
N THR A 67 11.33 -2.40 3.45
CA THR A 67 12.36 -2.11 4.45
C THR A 67 13.58 -3.03 4.28
N ASP A 68 14.73 -2.61 4.79
CA ASP A 68 15.95 -3.43 4.80
C ASP A 68 15.76 -4.76 5.52
N GLU A 69 14.93 -4.77 6.58
CA GLU A 69 14.57 -5.96 7.34
C GLU A 69 13.72 -6.93 6.51
N GLN A 70 12.66 -6.43 5.87
CA GLN A 70 11.83 -7.24 4.97
C GLN A 70 12.66 -7.80 3.80
N ALA A 71 13.52 -6.96 3.21
CA ALA A 71 14.42 -7.37 2.15
C ALA A 71 15.41 -8.45 2.61
N ALA A 72 15.94 -8.36 3.83
CA ALA A 72 16.82 -9.37 4.41
C ALA A 72 16.08 -10.69 4.65
N THR A 73 14.86 -10.64 5.20
CA THR A 73 14.02 -11.82 5.43
C THR A 73 13.69 -12.53 4.12
N LEU A 74 13.37 -11.79 3.05
CA LEU A 74 13.13 -12.39 1.73
C LEU A 74 14.36 -13.12 1.21
N ARG A 75 15.54 -12.49 1.28
CA ARG A 75 16.82 -13.10 0.84
C ARG A 75 17.16 -14.37 1.62
N SER A 76 16.83 -14.41 2.91
CA SER A 76 17.11 -15.58 3.75
C SER A 76 16.09 -16.72 3.60
N GLY A 77 15.17 -16.63 2.64
CA GLY A 77 14.19 -17.69 2.41
C GLY A 77 12.94 -17.62 3.31
N GLY A 78 12.74 -16.54 4.07
CA GLY A 78 11.61 -16.37 4.97
C GLY A 78 10.55 -15.40 4.43
N PRO A 79 9.51 -15.08 5.23
CA PRO A 79 9.31 -15.47 6.64
C PRO A 79 8.78 -16.89 6.89
N THR A 80 8.16 -17.54 5.91
CA THR A 80 7.49 -18.85 6.03
C THR A 80 8.29 -20.00 5.44
N GLY A 81 9.23 -19.74 4.54
CA GLY A 81 9.92 -20.78 3.77
C GLY A 81 9.26 -21.10 2.43
N HIS A 82 8.08 -20.54 2.15
CA HIS A 82 7.32 -20.77 0.94
C HIS A 82 7.26 -19.50 0.10
N LEU A 83 7.87 -19.52 -1.08
CA LEU A 83 8.05 -18.34 -1.93
C LEU A 83 6.80 -17.47 -2.11
N VAL A 84 5.64 -18.06 -2.40
CA VAL A 84 4.40 -17.29 -2.63
C VAL A 84 3.86 -16.69 -1.34
N ASP A 85 3.87 -17.43 -0.23
CA ASP A 85 3.42 -16.94 1.08
C ASP A 85 4.37 -15.86 1.62
N ASP A 86 5.66 -15.99 1.34
CA ASP A 86 6.69 -15.02 1.71
C ASP A 86 6.48 -13.69 0.99
N VAL A 87 6.29 -13.76 -0.33
CA VAL A 87 6.00 -12.58 -1.15
C VAL A 87 4.68 -11.94 -0.73
N LEU A 88 3.63 -12.74 -0.48
CA LEU A 88 2.35 -12.22 0.00
C LEU A 88 2.51 -11.50 1.33
N THR A 89 3.21 -12.11 2.28
CA THR A 89 3.42 -11.52 3.62
C THR A 89 4.12 -10.17 3.51
N VAL A 90 5.24 -10.10 2.76
CA VAL A 90 5.99 -8.85 2.62
C VAL A 90 5.21 -7.78 1.87
N VAL A 91 4.45 -8.14 0.83
CA VAL A 91 3.59 -7.18 0.12
C VAL A 91 2.49 -6.63 1.04
N LEU A 92 1.87 -7.48 1.86
CA LEU A 92 0.86 -7.04 2.83
C LEU A 92 1.45 -6.12 3.91
N ASP A 93 2.66 -6.43 4.39
CA ASP A 93 3.37 -5.57 5.35
C ASP A 93 3.72 -4.21 4.74
N CYS A 94 4.20 -4.17 3.49
CA CYS A 94 4.48 -2.92 2.77
C CYS A 94 3.21 -2.04 2.64
N LEU A 95 2.05 -2.69 2.48
CA LEU A 95 0.75 -2.02 2.37
C LEU A 95 0.13 -1.67 3.73
N HIS A 96 0.74 -2.05 4.85
CA HIS A 96 0.17 -1.93 6.19
C HIS A 96 -1.24 -2.55 6.27
N ALA A 97 -1.42 -3.72 5.63
CA ALA A 97 -2.72 -4.32 5.36
C ALA A 97 -3.51 -4.73 6.61
N ASP A 98 -2.85 -4.89 7.75
CA ASP A 98 -3.46 -5.20 9.06
C ASP A 98 -3.92 -3.93 9.80
N ASP A 99 -3.23 -2.80 9.62
CA ASP A 99 -3.54 -1.53 10.29
C ASP A 99 -4.49 -0.64 9.47
N GLY A 100 -4.54 -0.86 8.15
CA GLY A 100 -5.37 -0.09 7.22
C GLY A 100 -6.86 -0.43 7.31
N THR A 101 -7.71 0.57 7.07
CA THR A 101 -9.16 0.39 6.95
C THR A 101 -9.56 0.24 5.48
N PRO A 102 -10.69 -0.45 5.17
CA PRO A 102 -11.22 -0.48 3.81
C PRO A 102 -11.43 0.91 3.19
N ALA A 103 -11.77 1.91 4.02
CA ALA A 103 -11.95 3.29 3.60
C ALA A 103 -10.64 3.95 3.13
N ASP A 104 -9.48 3.56 3.69
CA ASP A 104 -8.18 4.09 3.25
C ASP A 104 -7.87 3.65 1.81
N PHE A 105 -8.15 2.39 1.49
CA PHE A 105 -7.98 1.84 0.14
C PHE A 105 -8.98 2.44 -0.85
N GLU A 106 -10.24 2.63 -0.44
CA GLU A 106 -11.27 3.30 -1.24
C GLU A 106 -10.88 4.75 -1.56
N GLN A 107 -10.41 5.52 -0.57
CA GLN A 107 -9.97 6.90 -0.80
C GLN A 107 -8.77 6.99 -1.73
N LEU A 108 -7.77 6.12 -1.56
CA LEU A 108 -6.61 6.09 -2.46
C LEU A 108 -7.00 5.70 -3.89
N HIS A 109 -7.93 4.75 -4.02
CA HIS A 109 -8.50 4.34 -5.30
C HIS A 109 -9.21 5.52 -5.99
N ASP A 110 -10.14 6.17 -5.30
CA ASP A 110 -10.89 7.34 -5.78
C ASP A 110 -9.98 8.50 -6.21
N VAL A 111 -8.94 8.77 -5.43
CA VAL A 111 -7.92 9.78 -5.76
C VAL A 111 -7.19 9.39 -7.04
N SER A 112 -6.77 8.13 -7.16
CA SER A 112 -6.02 7.66 -8.34
C SER A 112 -6.90 7.70 -9.60
N GLU A 113 -8.15 7.28 -9.51
CA GLU A 113 -9.08 7.29 -10.64
C GLU A 113 -9.41 8.70 -11.14
N ARG A 114 -9.58 9.66 -10.23
CA ARG A 114 -9.91 11.05 -10.58
C ARG A 114 -8.71 11.88 -11.02
N ASN A 115 -7.49 11.40 -10.78
CA ASN A 115 -6.25 12.14 -11.03
C ASN A 115 -5.26 11.28 -11.84
N PRO A 116 -5.32 11.30 -13.18
CA PRO A 116 -4.49 10.44 -14.04
C PRO A 116 -2.99 10.53 -13.78
N GLU A 117 -2.49 11.72 -13.44
CA GLU A 117 -1.09 11.94 -13.09
C GLU A 117 -0.66 11.20 -11.82
N LEU A 118 -1.57 11.07 -10.84
CA LEU A 118 -1.34 10.33 -9.61
C LEU A 118 -1.44 8.84 -9.84
N PHE A 119 -2.35 8.38 -10.70
CA PHE A 119 -2.40 6.98 -11.12
C PHE A 119 -1.08 6.52 -11.76
N VAL A 120 -0.53 7.33 -12.68
CA VAL A 120 0.77 7.05 -13.30
C VAL A 120 1.86 6.98 -12.23
N ARG A 121 1.88 7.91 -11.27
CA ARG A 121 2.84 7.90 -10.16
C ARG A 121 2.75 6.61 -9.32
N VAL A 122 1.55 6.24 -8.89
CA VAL A 122 1.32 5.02 -8.09
C VAL A 122 1.77 3.79 -8.86
N LYS A 123 1.41 3.70 -10.14
CA LYS A 123 1.80 2.59 -11.02
C LYS A 123 3.33 2.48 -11.15
N THR A 124 4.02 3.59 -11.43
CA THR A 124 5.48 3.61 -11.51
C THR A 124 6.13 3.19 -10.19
N HIS A 125 5.60 3.67 -9.06
CA HIS A 125 6.10 3.29 -7.73
C HIS A 125 5.94 1.80 -7.45
N VAL A 126 4.78 1.22 -7.80
CA VAL A 126 4.52 -0.22 -7.66
C VAL A 126 5.43 -1.05 -8.56
N GLU A 127 5.69 -0.60 -9.80
CA GLU A 127 6.65 -1.24 -10.72
C GLU A 127 8.08 -1.21 -10.14
N GLU A 128 8.52 -0.07 -9.61
CA GLU A 128 9.84 0.08 -8.96
C GLU A 128 9.98 -0.81 -7.72
N LEU A 129 8.95 -0.86 -6.87
CA LEU A 129 8.91 -1.75 -5.71
C LEU A 129 8.95 -3.22 -6.15
N GLY A 130 8.25 -3.57 -7.22
CA GLY A 130 8.25 -4.91 -7.79
C GLY A 130 9.64 -5.35 -8.26
N GLU A 131 10.38 -4.49 -8.94
CA GLU A 131 11.76 -4.79 -9.36
C GLU A 131 12.72 -4.93 -8.16
N GLN A 132 12.53 -4.13 -7.10
CA GLN A 132 13.28 -4.29 -5.84
C GLN A 132 13.00 -5.66 -5.19
N LEU A 133 11.73 -6.05 -5.11
CA LEU A 133 11.32 -7.35 -4.60
C LEU A 133 11.94 -8.48 -5.42
N VAL A 134 11.83 -8.44 -6.75
CA VAL A 134 12.42 -9.47 -7.64
C VAL A 134 13.92 -9.58 -7.44
N THR A 135 14.63 -8.45 -7.28
CA THR A 135 16.08 -8.44 -7.02
C THR A 135 16.43 -9.20 -5.74
N HIS A 136 15.64 -9.03 -4.67
CA HIS A 136 15.88 -9.73 -3.40
C HIS A 136 15.42 -11.19 -3.41
N LEU A 137 14.31 -11.49 -4.10
CA LEU A 137 13.78 -12.86 -4.22
C LEU A 137 14.71 -13.75 -5.06
N SER A 138 15.30 -13.20 -6.12
CA SER A 138 16.23 -13.94 -6.99
C SER A 138 17.56 -14.29 -6.33
N ALA A 139 17.82 -13.77 -5.12
CA ALA A 139 18.97 -14.15 -4.30
C ALA A 139 18.70 -15.38 -3.42
N ARG A 140 17.47 -15.92 -3.42
CA ARG A 140 17.12 -17.14 -2.71
C ARG A 140 17.56 -18.38 -3.48
N ASP A 141 17.91 -19.45 -2.77
CA ASP A 141 18.29 -20.72 -3.40
C ASP A 141 17.12 -21.41 -4.13
N ASP A 142 15.88 -21.13 -3.74
CA ASP A 142 14.66 -21.74 -4.26
C ASP A 142 13.98 -20.94 -5.40
N ALA A 143 14.56 -19.80 -5.81
CA ALA A 143 13.96 -18.91 -6.81
C ALA A 143 14.99 -18.29 -7.76
N ASP A 144 14.75 -18.44 -9.06
CA ASP A 144 15.38 -17.64 -10.11
C ASP A 144 14.53 -16.41 -10.46
N ASP A 145 14.99 -15.57 -11.40
CA ASP A 145 14.27 -14.37 -11.83
C ASP A 145 12.86 -14.69 -12.37
N SER A 146 12.72 -15.76 -13.16
CA SER A 146 11.43 -16.14 -13.74
C SER A 146 10.42 -16.57 -12.67
N ARG A 147 10.86 -17.42 -11.73
CA ARG A 147 10.04 -17.87 -10.62
C ARG A 147 9.67 -16.73 -9.68
N SER A 148 10.61 -15.81 -9.42
CA SER A 148 10.38 -14.60 -8.61
C SER A 148 9.33 -13.68 -9.23
N ARG A 149 9.45 -13.42 -10.55
CA ARG A 149 8.47 -12.61 -11.30
C ARG A 149 7.09 -13.26 -11.33
N MET A 150 7.03 -14.58 -11.49
CA MET A 150 5.75 -15.32 -11.47
C MET A 150 5.11 -15.26 -10.08
N ALA A 151 5.86 -15.49 -9.01
CA ALA A 151 5.36 -15.39 -7.64
C ALA A 151 4.82 -13.97 -7.36
N LEU A 152 5.57 -12.94 -7.75
CA LEU A 152 5.12 -11.55 -7.60
C LEU A 152 3.87 -11.24 -8.44
N ALA A 153 3.76 -11.74 -9.67
CA ALA A 153 2.58 -11.55 -10.50
C ALA A 153 1.33 -12.21 -9.90
N ILE A 154 1.46 -13.44 -9.37
CA ILE A 154 0.38 -14.15 -8.68
C ILE A 154 -0.07 -13.35 -7.45
N VAL A 155 0.87 -12.93 -6.59
CA VAL A 155 0.57 -12.16 -5.38
C VAL A 155 -0.05 -10.81 -5.74
N GLY A 156 0.49 -10.11 -6.74
CA GLY A 156 -0.04 -8.83 -7.21
C GLY A 156 -1.50 -8.94 -7.67
N GLY A 157 -1.84 -9.98 -8.44
CA GLY A 157 -3.22 -10.24 -8.85
C GLY A 157 -4.15 -10.54 -7.67
N ILE A 158 -3.70 -11.34 -6.70
CA ILE A 158 -4.45 -11.64 -5.47
C ILE A 158 -4.72 -10.36 -4.67
N VAL A 159 -3.69 -9.55 -4.43
CA VAL A 159 -3.80 -8.31 -3.66
C VAL A 159 -4.71 -7.31 -4.38
N GLN A 160 -4.53 -7.13 -5.69
CA GLN A 160 -5.39 -6.24 -6.48
C GLN A 160 -6.87 -6.68 -6.40
N HIS A 161 -7.16 -7.97 -6.56
CA HIS A 161 -8.51 -8.48 -6.42
C HIS A 161 -9.08 -8.25 -5.01
N SER A 162 -8.24 -8.45 -3.98
CA SER A 162 -8.62 -8.24 -2.57
C SER A 162 -8.93 -6.78 -2.26
N VAL A 163 -8.20 -5.83 -2.85
CA VAL A 163 -8.49 -4.39 -2.74
C VAL A 163 -9.83 -4.06 -3.38
N VAL A 164 -10.12 -4.56 -4.58
CA VAL A 164 -11.42 -4.36 -5.24
C VAL A 164 -12.57 -4.91 -4.39
N GLN A 165 -12.38 -6.08 -3.76
CA GLN A 165 -13.35 -6.65 -2.83
C GLN A 165 -13.53 -5.83 -1.54
N CYS A 166 -12.45 -5.24 -1.00
CA CYS A 166 -12.54 -4.32 0.15
C CYS A 166 -13.45 -3.14 -0.17
N ILE A 167 -13.28 -2.53 -1.34
CA ILE A 167 -14.07 -1.39 -1.81
C ILE A 167 -15.53 -1.80 -2.02
N ALA A 168 -15.76 -2.92 -2.73
CA ALA A 168 -17.12 -3.39 -3.02
C ALA A 168 -17.87 -3.91 -1.79
N THR A 169 -17.17 -4.42 -0.77
CA THR A 169 -17.79 -5.01 0.43
C THR A 169 -16.93 -4.73 1.67
N PRO A 170 -17.07 -3.55 2.32
CA PRO A 170 -16.19 -3.14 3.42
C PRO A 170 -16.29 -3.97 4.72
N SER A 171 -17.33 -4.79 4.90
CA SER A 171 -17.65 -5.43 6.19
C SER A 171 -16.84 -6.69 6.55
N LEU A 172 -15.95 -7.19 5.69
CA LEU A 172 -15.29 -8.51 5.86
C LEU A 172 -13.86 -8.44 6.44
N GLY A 173 -13.54 -7.42 7.23
CA GLY A 173 -12.23 -7.33 7.90
C GLY A 173 -11.08 -6.77 7.05
N PRO A 174 -9.83 -6.84 7.55
CA PRO A 174 -8.66 -6.21 6.94
C PRO A 174 -8.31 -6.81 5.57
N LEU A 175 -7.47 -6.10 4.81
CA LEU A 175 -7.04 -6.53 3.47
C LEU A 175 -6.25 -7.85 3.54
N SER A 176 -5.47 -8.03 4.60
CA SER A 176 -4.61 -9.21 4.81
C SER A 176 -5.41 -10.51 4.86
N ASP A 177 -6.52 -10.53 5.61
CA ASP A 177 -7.39 -11.70 5.74
C ASP A 177 -8.00 -12.10 4.39
N ARG A 178 -8.43 -11.10 3.61
CA ARG A 178 -8.98 -11.33 2.26
C ARG A 178 -7.92 -11.85 1.30
N ALA A 179 -6.73 -11.27 1.33
CA ALA A 179 -5.65 -11.71 0.46
C ALA A 179 -5.22 -13.15 0.78
N ARG A 180 -5.16 -13.52 2.06
CA ARG A 180 -4.89 -14.90 2.49
C ARG A 180 -6.02 -15.87 2.08
N ALA A 181 -7.28 -15.46 2.21
CA ALA A 181 -8.42 -16.25 1.74
C ALA A 181 -8.38 -16.45 0.21
N ASN A 182 -8.11 -15.38 -0.53
CA ASN A 182 -8.00 -15.42 -2.00
C ASN A 182 -6.81 -16.27 -2.48
N LEU A 183 -5.67 -16.26 -1.76
CA LEU A 183 -4.56 -17.18 -2.04
C LEU A 183 -4.97 -18.64 -1.85
N THR A 184 -5.77 -18.93 -0.82
CA THR A 184 -6.31 -20.29 -0.60
C THR A 184 -7.22 -20.71 -1.75
N THR A 185 -8.16 -19.86 -2.16
CA THR A 185 -9.01 -20.10 -3.33
C THR A 185 -8.20 -20.29 -4.62
N ALA A 186 -7.17 -19.47 -4.84
CA ALA A 186 -6.31 -19.60 -6.02
C ALA A 186 -5.58 -20.95 -6.05
N ARG A 187 -5.13 -21.47 -4.89
CA ARG A 187 -4.53 -22.81 -4.79
C ARG A 187 -5.51 -23.91 -5.13
N GLU A 188 -6.75 -23.81 -4.65
CA GLU A 188 -7.81 -24.77 -4.96
C GLU A 188 -8.10 -24.82 -6.47
N ILE A 189 -8.23 -23.66 -7.12
CA ILE A 189 -8.45 -23.55 -8.57
C ILE A 189 -7.29 -24.18 -9.36
N LEU A 190 -6.05 -23.92 -8.96
CA LEU A 190 -4.87 -24.43 -9.65
C LEU A 190 -4.62 -25.94 -9.38
N ALA A 191 -5.17 -26.47 -8.29
CA ALA A 191 -5.06 -27.88 -7.92
C ALA A 191 -6.17 -28.75 -8.53
N ASP A 192 -7.25 -28.16 -9.04
CA ASP A 192 -8.37 -28.88 -9.65
C ASP A 192 -7.92 -29.53 -10.98
N PRO A 193 -7.87 -30.88 -11.05
CA PRO A 193 -7.52 -31.55 -12.30
C PRO A 193 -8.67 -31.37 -13.30
N ALA A 194 -8.37 -30.70 -14.42
CA ALA A 194 -9.28 -30.47 -15.54
C ALA A 194 -10.01 -31.74 -16.05
#